data_AF-A0A917DZ10-F1
#
_entry.id   AF-A0A917DZ10-F1
#
_cell.length_a   1.000
_cell.length_b   1.000
_cell.length_c   1.000
_cell.angle_alpha   90.00
_cell.angle_beta   90.00
_cell.angle_gamma   90.00
#
_symmetry.space_group_name_H-M   'P 1'
#
loop_
_entity.id
_entity.type
_entity.pdbx_description
1 polymer ?
#
loop_
_entity_poly.entity_id
_entity_poly.type
_entity_poly.pdbx_seq_one_letter_code
_entity_poly.pdbx_strand_id
1 'polypeptide(L)'
;MSEGAEFEVSLTMQDKLRKRESEFLGFTIRANKKGKKRVAHTGIKANKKQKIKTEAKKRIQKIKAPPTALDATLFNRFVLGIHNYFNRATHVSVAFSRLA
;
A
#
# COMPACT_ATOMS: atom_id res chain seq x y z
N MET A 1 21.20 36.19 -15.93
CA MET A 1 19.84 35.85 -15.47
C MET A 1 19.50 34.35 -15.55
N SER A 2 20.32 33.50 -16.20
CA SER A 2 20.04 32.06 -16.38
C SER A 2 20.40 31.16 -15.20
N GLU A 3 21.47 31.49 -14.46
CA GLU A 3 22.04 30.63 -13.41
C GLU A 3 21.14 30.50 -12.16
N GLY A 4 20.39 31.55 -11.83
CA GLY A 4 19.43 31.55 -10.72
C GLY A 4 18.23 30.62 -10.95
N ALA A 5 17.77 30.50 -12.20
CA ALA A 5 16.65 29.62 -12.56
C ALA A 5 17.05 28.14 -12.50
N GLU A 6 18.27 27.79 -12.92
CA GLU A 6 18.76 26.40 -12.85
C GLU A 6 18.97 25.92 -11.40
N PHE A 7 19.45 26.81 -10.52
CA PHE A 7 19.65 26.49 -9.11
C PHE A 7 18.31 26.29 -8.38
N GLU A 8 17.31 27.13 -8.66
CA GLU A 8 15.96 27.02 -8.09
C GLU A 8 15.25 25.74 -8.55
N VAL A 9 15.35 25.37 -9.83
CA VAL A 9 14.79 24.12 -10.37
C VAL A 9 15.45 22.90 -9.72
N SER A 10 16.78 22.92 -9.52
CA SER A 10 17.54 21.83 -8.89
C SER A 10 17.15 21.61 -7.43
N LEU A 11 17.03 22.70 -6.65
CA LEU A 11 16.52 22.66 -5.28
C LEU A 11 15.08 22.13 -5.25
N THR A 12 14.21 22.63 -6.13
CA THR A 12 12.80 22.22 -6.20
C THR A 12 12.64 20.73 -6.55
N MET A 13 13.47 20.20 -7.46
CA MET A 13 13.54 18.77 -7.81
C MET A 13 13.97 17.91 -6.61
N GLN A 14 15.06 18.28 -5.93
CA GLN A 14 15.55 17.57 -4.74
C GLN A 14 14.54 17.59 -3.59
N ASP A 15 13.83 18.71 -3.40
CA ASP A 15 12.87 18.87 -2.32
C ASP A 15 11.56 18.10 -2.58
N LYS A 16 11.13 18.01 -3.85
CA LYS A 16 10.00 17.16 -4.26
C LYS A 16 10.29 15.67 -4.09
N LEU A 17 11.53 15.22 -4.35
CA LEU A 17 11.92 13.82 -4.14
C LEU A 17 11.94 13.41 -2.66
N ARG A 18 12.34 14.31 -1.76
CA ARG A 18 12.41 14.04 -0.31
C ARG A 18 11.05 14.06 0.40
N LYS A 19 10.05 14.74 -0.16
CA LYS A 19 8.70 14.89 0.42
C LYS A 19 7.69 13.86 -0.14
N ARG A 20 7.98 13.22 -1.28
CA ARG A 20 7.08 12.26 -1.93
C ARG A 20 7.23 10.86 -1.35
N GLU A 21 6.09 10.17 -1.26
CA GLU A 21 6.03 8.76 -0.94
C GLU A 21 6.57 7.95 -2.13
N SER A 22 7.52 7.05 -1.88
CA SER A 22 8.08 6.17 -2.91
C SER A 22 7.22 4.91 -3.04
N GLU A 23 7.12 4.36 -4.26
CA GLU A 23 6.37 3.13 -4.51
C GLU A 23 7.30 2.01 -4.99
N PHE A 24 7.20 0.82 -4.40
CA PHE A 24 8.00 -0.34 -4.78
C PHE A 24 7.25 -1.65 -4.47
N LEU A 25 7.19 -2.59 -5.42
CA LEU A 25 6.52 -3.89 -5.27
C LEU A 25 5.08 -3.83 -4.70
N GLY A 26 4.35 -2.74 -4.96
CA GLY A 26 2.99 -2.55 -4.44
C GLY A 26 2.94 -2.03 -2.99
N PHE A 27 4.09 -1.74 -2.39
CA PHE A 27 4.23 -0.96 -1.17
C PHE A 27 4.39 0.52 -1.47
N THR A 28 3.97 1.33 -0.51
CA THR A 28 4.34 2.74 -0.43
C THR A 28 5.30 2.93 0.74
N ILE A 29 6.30 3.78 0.59
CA ILE A 29 7.35 3.99 1.59
C ILE A 29 7.53 5.50 1.80
N ARG A 30 7.39 5.95 3.05
CA ARG A 30 7.57 7.36 3.42
C ARG A 30 8.34 7.49 4.72
N ALA A 31 9.35 8.35 4.75
CA ALA A 31 10.04 8.70 5.98
C ALA A 31 9.28 9.80 6.73
N ASN A 32 8.85 9.52 7.97
CA ASN A 32 8.23 10.50 8.85
C ASN A 32 9.18 10.85 10.00
N LYS A 33 9.14 12.11 10.47
CA LYS A 33 9.87 12.51 11.68
C LYS A 33 9.21 11.89 12.92
N LYS A 34 10.00 11.30 13.81
CA LYS A 34 9.60 10.80 15.12
C LYS A 34 10.60 11.33 16.16
N GLY A 35 10.24 12.44 16.81
CA GLY A 35 11.16 13.19 17.67
C GLY A 35 12.39 13.66 16.89
N LYS A 36 13.58 13.33 17.39
CA LYS A 36 14.87 13.65 16.74
C LYS A 36 15.28 12.66 15.63
N LYS A 37 14.52 11.58 15.40
CA LYS A 37 14.84 10.53 14.41
C LYS A 37 13.82 10.54 13.26
N ARG A 38 14.12 9.84 12.17
CA ARG A 38 13.16 9.55 11.09
C ARG A 38 12.85 8.05 11.07
N VAL A 39 11.59 7.70 10.88
CA VAL A 39 11.11 6.31 10.79
C VAL A 39 10.41 6.12 9.45
N ALA A 40 10.72 5.01 8.77
CA ALA A 40 10.03 4.63 7.55
C ALA A 40 8.66 4.04 7.87
N HIS A 41 7.62 4.61 7.28
CA HIS A 41 6.28 4.05 7.25
C HIS A 41 6.06 3.38 5.91
N THR A 42 5.48 2.18 5.98
CA THR A 42 5.19 1.36 4.81
C THR A 42 3.68 1.12 4.73
N GLY A 43 3.13 1.38 3.55
CA GLY A 43 1.71 1.21 3.22
C GLY A 43 1.51 0.33 1.99
N ILE A 44 0.26 0.20 1.56
CA ILE A 44 -0.11 -0.51 0.34
C ILE A 44 -0.49 0.52 -0.73
N LYS A 45 0.08 0.36 -1.93
CA LYS A 45 -0.23 1.20 -3.09
C LYS A 45 -1.72 1.21 -3.40
N ALA A 46 -2.29 2.38 -3.69
CA ALA A 46 -3.72 2.57 -3.92
C ALA A 46 -4.29 1.61 -4.98
N ASN A 47 -3.62 1.50 -6.13
CA ASN A 47 -4.05 0.58 -7.20
C ASN A 47 -4.03 -0.89 -6.75
N LYS A 48 -3.09 -1.26 -5.88
CA LYS A 48 -3.00 -2.63 -5.35
C LYS A 48 -4.11 -2.90 -4.33
N LYS A 49 -4.43 -1.92 -3.45
CA LYS A 49 -5.60 -1.97 -2.56
C LYS A 49 -6.90 -2.17 -3.35
N GLN A 50 -7.08 -1.40 -4.42
CA GLN A 50 -8.28 -1.51 -5.25
C GLN A 50 -8.39 -2.89 -5.91
N LYS A 51 -7.29 -3.43 -6.46
CA LYS A 51 -7.26 -4.78 -7.04
C LYS A 51 -7.60 -5.85 -6.00
N ILE A 52 -7.03 -5.75 -4.79
CA ILE A 52 -7.34 -6.66 -3.68
C ILE A 52 -8.84 -6.60 -3.34
N LYS A 53 -9.41 -5.40 -3.23
CA LYS A 53 -10.83 -5.20 -2.91
C LYS A 53 -11.75 -5.80 -3.98
N THR A 54 -11.46 -5.59 -5.25
CA THR A 54 -12.24 -6.15 -6.37
C THR A 54 -12.21 -7.68 -6.35
N GLU A 55 -11.04 -8.29 -6.12
CA GLU A 55 -10.92 -9.75 -6.10
C GLU A 55 -11.51 -10.39 -4.86
N ALA A 56 -11.42 -9.72 -3.70
CA ALA A 56 -12.13 -10.12 -2.50
C ALA A 56 -13.66 -10.15 -2.75
N LYS A 57 -14.22 -9.09 -3.35
CA LYS A 57 -15.65 -9.02 -3.67
C LYS A 57 -16.10 -10.17 -4.58
N LYS A 58 -15.35 -10.46 -5.65
CA LYS A 58 -15.67 -11.58 -6.55
C LYS A 58 -15.68 -12.92 -5.83
N ARG A 59 -14.70 -13.17 -4.96
CA ARG A 59 -14.62 -14.42 -4.19
C ARG A 59 -15.75 -14.53 -3.17
N ILE A 60 -16.09 -13.43 -2.49
CA ILE A 60 -17.23 -13.39 -1.56
C ILE A 60 -18.54 -13.68 -2.30
N GLN A 61 -18.75 -13.14 -3.50
CA GLN A 61 -19.93 -13.45 -4.31
C GLN A 61 -20.03 -14.95 -4.65
N LYS A 62 -18.90 -15.62 -4.92
CA LYS A 62 -18.88 -17.07 -5.15
C LYS A 62 -19.27 -17.86 -3.89
N ILE A 63 -18.83 -17.43 -2.71
CA ILE A 63 -19.17 -18.08 -1.43
C ILE A 63 -20.62 -17.82 -1.00
N LYS A 64 -21.26 -16.76 -1.52
CA LYS A 64 -22.68 -16.47 -1.24
C LYS A 64 -23.64 -17.42 -1.95
N ALA A 65 -23.28 -17.94 -3.13
CA ALA A 65 -23.94 -19.11 -3.70
C ALA A 65 -23.63 -20.34 -2.81
N PRO A 66 -24.43 -21.42 -2.77
CA PRO A 66 -24.16 -22.57 -1.90
C PRO A 66 -22.70 -23.01 -2.04
N PRO A 67 -21.85 -22.71 -1.03
CA PRO A 67 -20.41 -22.73 -1.23
C PRO A 67 -19.92 -24.17 -1.18
N THR A 68 -19.04 -24.54 -2.10
CA THR A 68 -18.29 -25.77 -1.94
C THR A 68 -17.21 -25.58 -0.88
N ALA A 69 -16.77 -26.68 -0.23
CA ALA A 69 -15.61 -26.64 0.66
C ALA A 69 -14.35 -26.09 -0.04
N LEU A 70 -14.25 -26.28 -1.36
CA LEU A 70 -13.20 -25.73 -2.20
C LEU A 70 -13.27 -24.19 -2.27
N ASP A 71 -14.46 -23.60 -2.44
CA ASP A 71 -14.63 -22.14 -2.50
C ASP A 71 -14.19 -21.46 -1.20
N ALA A 72 -14.58 -22.03 -0.05
CA ALA A 72 -14.14 -21.56 1.26
C ALA A 72 -12.62 -21.66 1.41
N THR A 73 -12.02 -22.79 1.00
CA THR A 73 -10.57 -23.00 1.03
C THR A 73 -9.82 -21.99 0.17
N LEU A 74 -10.31 -21.73 -1.05
CA LEU A 74 -9.72 -20.78 -1.99
C LEU A 74 -9.81 -19.34 -1.48
N PHE A 75 -10.90 -18.98 -0.79
CA PHE A 75 -11.01 -17.69 -0.14
C PHE A 75 -10.04 -17.54 1.02
N ASN A 76 -9.95 -18.55 1.90
CA ASN A 76 -9.02 -18.54 3.03
C ASN A 76 -7.56 -18.41 2.57
N ARG A 77 -7.16 -19.15 1.53
CA ARG A 77 -5.83 -19.04 0.92
C ARG A 77 -5.55 -17.64 0.35
N PHE A 78 -6.55 -17.03 -0.28
CA PHE A 78 -6.42 -15.66 -0.81
C PHE A 78 -6.22 -14.62 0.30
N VAL A 79 -7.04 -14.70 1.36
CA VAL A 79 -6.91 -13.83 2.53
C VAL A 79 -5.54 -14.01 3.18
N LEU A 80 -5.14 -15.26 3.47
CA LEU A 80 -3.84 -15.58 4.07
C LEU A 80 -2.67 -15.08 3.22
N GLY A 81 -2.74 -15.22 1.89
CA GLY A 81 -1.70 -14.73 0.98
C GLY A 81 -1.52 -13.21 1.05
N ILE A 82 -2.61 -12.45 1.13
CA ILE A 82 -2.55 -10.99 1.29
C ILE A 82 -1.95 -10.61 2.65
N HIS A 83 -2.41 -11.26 3.73
CA HIS A 83 -1.87 -11.01 5.06
C HIS A 83 -0.37 -11.29 5.13
N ASN A 84 0.09 -12.43 4.60
CA ASN A 84 1.49 -12.80 4.61
C ASN A 84 2.35 -11.84 3.78
N TYR A 85 1.87 -11.47 2.59
CA TYR A 85 2.62 -10.57 1.69
C TYR A 85 2.75 -9.16 2.29
N PHE A 86 1.69 -8.61 2.88
CA PHE A 86 1.70 -7.26 3.42
C PHE A 86 1.99 -7.19 4.93
N ASN A 87 2.24 -8.29 5.64
CA ASN A 87 2.50 -8.31 7.09
C ASN A 87 3.55 -7.27 7.53
N ARG A 88 4.60 -7.08 6.72
CA ARG A 88 5.70 -6.14 7.01
C ARG A 88 5.33 -4.66 6.85
N ALA A 89 4.16 -4.32 6.28
CA ALA A 89 3.76 -2.93 6.14
C ALA A 89 3.19 -2.38 7.46
N THR A 90 3.81 -1.32 7.97
CA THR A 90 3.59 -0.82 9.34
C THR A 90 2.20 -0.22 9.56
N HIS A 91 1.47 0.10 8.50
CA HIS A 91 0.10 0.64 8.56
C HIS A 91 -0.97 -0.30 8.02
N VAL A 92 -0.70 -1.61 7.98
CA VAL A 92 -1.59 -2.60 7.39
C VAL A 92 -2.83 -2.87 8.23
N SER A 93 -2.69 -2.94 9.55
CA SER A 93 -3.83 -3.10 10.47
C SER A 93 -4.83 -1.94 10.34
N VAL A 94 -4.34 -0.69 10.28
CA VAL A 94 -5.17 0.51 10.07
C VAL A 94 -5.80 0.54 8.67
N ALA A 95 -5.10 0.02 7.66
CA ALA A 95 -5.61 -0.03 6.29
C ALA A 95 -6.71 -1.11 6.13
N PHE A 96 -6.60 -2.25 6.82
CA PHE A 96 -7.60 -3.31 6.79
C PHE A 96 -8.79 -3.03 7.72
N SER A 97 -8.62 -2.35 8.86
CA SER A 97 -9.74 -1.99 9.73
C SER A 97 -10.75 -1.05 9.06
N ARG A 98 -10.31 -0.23 8.10
CA ARG A 98 -11.17 0.67 7.30
C ARG A 98 -11.81 -0.01 6.08
N LEU A 99 -11.57 -1.30 5.88
CA LEU A 99 -12.20 -2.10 4.82
C LEU A 99 -13.40 -2.91 5.32
N ALA A 100 -13.63 -2.96 6.63
CA ALA A 100 -14.81 -3.57 7.27
C ALA A 100 -16.03 -2.64 7.20
#